data_AF-A0A502EZ88-F1
#
_entry.id   AF-A0A502EZ88-F1
#
_cell.length_a   1.000
_cell.length_b   1.000
_cell.length_c   1.000
_cell.angle_alpha   90.00
_cell.angle_beta   90.00
_cell.angle_gamma   90.00
#
_symmetry.space_group_name_H-M   'P 1'
#
loop_
_entity.id
_entity.type
_entity.pdbx_description
1 polymer ?
#
loop_
_entity_poly.entity_id
_entity_poly.type
_entity_poly.pdbx_seq_one_letter_code
_entity_poly.pdbx_strand_id
1 'polypeptide(L)'
;MAGQLRPKVLKLASLMDAAEEDVLAFTSFPREHSAKLYSTDPIEGLNGEIKRRTGMIGIFPKEDTAIRLVGALLLEQSDECATQRSRYLTLETIGALSNIAPVSLPAPASRHCGSTR
;
A
#
# COMPACT_ATOMS: atom_id res chain seq x y z
N MET A 1 -18.00 17.76 4.84
CA MET A 1 -17.21 18.14 3.64
C MET A 1 -18.04 18.08 2.34
N ALA A 2 -18.97 17.15 2.18
CA ALA A 2 -19.80 17.05 0.96
C ALA A 2 -20.66 18.28 0.63
N GLY A 3 -21.09 19.06 1.63
CA GLY A 3 -21.97 20.23 1.44
C GLY A 3 -21.43 21.30 0.47
N GLN A 4 -20.11 21.50 0.41
CA GLN A 4 -19.47 22.42 -0.54
C GLN A 4 -19.42 21.89 -1.98
N LEU A 5 -19.51 20.57 -2.16
CA LEU A 5 -19.43 19.90 -3.46
C LEU A 5 -20.82 19.71 -4.10
N ARG A 6 -21.90 19.67 -3.30
CA ARG A 6 -23.30 19.53 -3.76
C ARG A 6 -23.71 20.48 -4.89
N PRO A 7 -23.36 21.79 -4.87
CA PRO A 7 -23.79 22.69 -5.93
C PRO A 7 -23.01 22.53 -7.26
N LYS A 8 -21.86 21.84 -7.27
CA LYS A 8 -20.97 21.76 -8.45
C LYS A 8 -20.84 20.34 -9.03
N VAL A 9 -20.79 19.32 -8.17
CA VAL A 9 -20.51 17.94 -8.58
C VAL A 9 -21.32 16.97 -7.71
N LEU A 10 -22.60 16.78 -8.05
CA LEU A 10 -23.55 15.98 -7.27
C LEU A 10 -23.07 14.53 -7.04
N LYS A 11 -22.52 13.89 -8.08
CA LYS A 11 -22.02 12.50 -8.00
C LYS A 11 -20.88 12.36 -6.99
N LEU A 12 -19.97 13.34 -6.94
CA LEU A 12 -18.87 13.33 -5.97
C LEU A 12 -19.37 13.57 -4.55
N ALA A 13 -20.33 14.48 -4.36
CA ALA A 13 -20.92 14.72 -3.06
C ALA A 13 -21.60 13.46 -2.50
N SER A 14 -22.39 12.76 -3.31
CA SER A 14 -23.00 11.48 -2.92
C SER A 14 -21.97 10.40 -2.60
N LEU A 15 -20.87 10.33 -3.35
CA LEU A 15 -19.78 9.40 -3.07
C LEU A 15 -19.07 9.73 -1.75
N MET A 16 -18.83 11.01 -1.48
CA MET A 16 -18.22 11.45 -0.21
C MET A 16 -19.13 11.19 1.01
N ASP A 17 -20.45 11.34 0.86
CA ASP A 17 -21.40 10.99 1.92
C ASP A 17 -21.39 9.48 2.19
N ALA A 18 -21.38 8.65 1.14
CA ALA A 18 -21.38 7.20 1.27
C ALA A 18 -20.06 6.63 1.83
N ALA A 19 -18.94 7.29 1.54
CA ALA A 19 -17.60 6.88 1.99
C ALA A 19 -17.14 7.62 3.26
N GLU A 20 -18.03 8.27 4.01
CA GLU A 20 -17.66 9.13 5.14
C GLU A 20 -16.82 8.37 6.18
N GLU A 21 -17.27 7.18 6.61
CA GLU A 21 -16.55 6.38 7.61
C GLU A 21 -15.16 5.95 7.09
N ASP A 22 -15.08 5.47 5.85
CA ASP A 22 -13.83 5.03 5.22
C ASP A 22 -12.84 6.19 5.07
N VAL A 23 -13.32 7.36 4.65
CA VAL A 23 -12.50 8.56 4.46
C VAL A 23 -12.06 9.14 5.79
N LEU A 24 -12.82 8.97 6.87
CA LEU A 24 -12.42 9.47 8.20
C LEU A 24 -11.58 8.48 8.99
N ALA A 25 -11.53 7.20 8.61
CA ALA A 25 -10.78 6.17 9.32
C ALA A 25 -9.30 6.53 9.53
N PHE A 26 -8.67 7.22 8.58
CA PHE A 26 -7.26 7.62 8.71
C PHE A 26 -7.00 8.61 9.86
N THR A 27 -8.03 9.33 10.34
CA THR A 27 -7.90 10.31 11.44
C THR A 27 -7.56 9.64 12.79
N SER A 28 -7.78 8.33 12.89
CA SER A 28 -7.35 7.53 14.04
C SER A 28 -5.83 7.36 14.11
N PHE A 29 -5.10 7.57 13.02
CA PHE A 29 -3.64 7.43 12.99
C PHE A 29 -2.95 8.70 13.49
N PRO A 30 -1.78 8.57 14.16
CA PRO A 30 -0.94 9.72 14.50
C PRO A 30 -0.62 10.60 13.29
N ARG A 31 -0.62 11.91 13.51
CA ARG A 31 -0.47 12.93 12.46
C ARG A 31 0.83 12.83 11.67
N GLU A 32 1.87 12.25 12.28
CA GLU A 32 3.14 11.93 11.62
C GLU A 32 2.99 10.98 10.42
N HIS A 33 1.93 10.17 10.38
CA HIS A 33 1.65 9.25 9.29
C HIS A 33 0.77 9.82 8.18
N SER A 34 0.08 10.95 8.41
CA SER A 34 -0.91 11.48 7.46
C SER A 34 -0.31 11.75 6.08
N ALA A 35 0.90 12.30 6.00
CA ALA A 35 1.56 12.58 4.72
C ALA A 35 1.74 11.31 3.86
N LYS A 36 1.95 10.16 4.50
CA LYS A 36 2.11 8.89 3.79
C LYS A 36 0.78 8.21 3.50
N LEU A 37 -0.20 8.33 4.40
CA LEU A 37 -1.56 7.80 4.20
C LEU A 37 -2.30 8.50 3.05
N TYR A 38 -2.01 9.79 2.82
CA TYR A 38 -2.58 10.54 1.70
C TYR A 38 -1.84 10.37 0.37
N SER A 39 -0.60 9.88 0.38
CA SER A 39 0.22 9.73 -0.83
C SER A 39 -0.29 8.55 -1.66
N THR A 40 -0.64 8.83 -2.92
CA THR A 40 -0.97 7.82 -3.94
C THR A 40 0.26 7.38 -4.75
N ASP A 41 1.42 8.00 -4.52
CA ASP A 41 2.65 7.74 -5.27
C ASP A 41 3.02 6.25 -5.38
N PRO A 42 2.91 5.42 -4.32
CA PRO A 42 3.27 4.01 -4.42
C PRO A 42 2.37 3.22 -5.37
N ILE A 43 1.05 3.46 -5.33
CA ILE A 43 0.10 2.74 -6.19
C ILE A 43 0.14 3.26 -7.62
N GLU A 44 0.38 4.56 -7.81
CA GLU A 44 0.57 5.16 -9.13
C GLU A 44 1.86 4.65 -9.80
N GLY A 45 2.96 4.55 -9.04
CA GLY A 45 4.21 3.97 -9.50
C GLY A 45 4.06 2.52 -9.94
N LEU A 46 3.42 1.68 -9.11
CA LEU A 46 3.13 0.29 -9.43
C LEU A 46 2.26 0.16 -10.69
N ASN A 47 1.19 0.94 -10.79
CA ASN A 47 0.32 0.96 -11.98
C ASN A 47 1.08 1.39 -13.24
N GLY A 48 1.98 2.37 -13.11
CA GLY A 48 2.87 2.79 -14.18
C GLY A 48 3.79 1.67 -14.66
N GLU A 49 4.39 0.92 -13.73
CA GLU A 49 5.28 -0.18 -14.05
C GLU A 49 4.55 -1.38 -14.69
N ILE A 50 3.37 -1.71 -14.17
CA ILE A 50 2.48 -2.72 -14.78
C ILE A 50 2.15 -2.31 -16.21
N LYS A 51 1.70 -1.07 -16.44
CA LYS A 51 1.37 -0.56 -17.77
C LYS A 51 2.58 -0.58 -18.71
N ARG A 52 3.77 -0.23 -18.22
CA ARG A 52 5.00 -0.20 -19.01
C ARG A 52 5.45 -1.60 -19.44
N ARG A 53 5.54 -2.57 -18.51
CA ARG A 53 6.01 -3.93 -18.83
C ARG A 53 5.00 -4.72 -19.66
N THR A 54 3.71 -4.55 -19.41
CA THR A 54 2.66 -5.17 -20.23
C THR A 54 2.59 -4.54 -21.62
N GLY A 55 2.75 -3.21 -21.72
CA GLY A 55 2.80 -2.50 -23.00
C GLY A 55 3.96 -2.92 -23.92
N MET A 56 5.10 -3.33 -23.35
CA MET A 56 6.22 -3.88 -24.12
C MET A 56 5.90 -5.23 -24.78
N ILE A 57 5.07 -6.05 -24.14
CA ILE A 57 4.69 -7.38 -24.66
C ILE A 57 3.54 -7.28 -25.67
N GLY A 58 2.66 -6.30 -25.50
CA GLY A 58 1.54 -6.02 -26.41
C GLY A 58 0.39 -7.02 -26.26
N ILE A 59 0.60 -8.30 -26.61
CA ILE A 59 -0.42 -9.35 -26.59
C ILE A 59 0.10 -10.58 -25.82
N PHE A 60 -0.72 -11.08 -24.90
CA PHE A 60 -0.43 -12.31 -24.15
C PHE A 60 -1.15 -13.51 -24.79
N PRO A 61 -0.46 -14.64 -25.02
CA PRO A 61 -1.07 -15.83 -25.61
C PRO A 61 -2.00 -16.58 -24.66
N LYS A 62 -1.84 -16.39 -23.34
CA LYS A 62 -2.66 -16.96 -22.26
C LYS A 62 -2.70 -16.01 -21.07
N GLU A 63 -3.78 -16.08 -20.32
CA GLU A 63 -3.96 -15.30 -19.09
C GLU A 63 -2.88 -15.60 -18.04
N ASP A 64 -2.51 -16.88 -17.86
CA ASP A 64 -1.47 -17.30 -16.92
C ASP A 64 -0.14 -16.57 -17.12
N THR A 65 0.22 -16.25 -18.36
CA THR A 65 1.46 -15.53 -18.66
C THR A 65 1.39 -14.08 -18.18
N ALA A 66 0.23 -13.43 -18.30
CA ALA A 66 0.01 -12.08 -17.79
C ALA A 66 0.00 -12.08 -16.25
N ILE A 67 -0.70 -13.04 -15.64
CA ILE A 67 -0.73 -13.22 -14.18
C ILE A 67 0.68 -13.44 -13.63
N ARG A 68 1.50 -14.26 -14.29
CA ARG A 68 2.89 -14.51 -13.84
C ARG A 68 3.76 -13.26 -13.91
N LEU A 69 3.63 -12.44 -14.94
CA LEU A 69 4.39 -11.19 -15.07
C LEU A 69 3.98 -10.19 -13.99
N VAL A 70 2.68 -9.94 -13.87
CA VAL A 70 2.14 -8.99 -12.88
C VAL A 70 2.43 -9.51 -11.47
N GLY A 71 2.29 -10.81 -11.23
CA GLY A 71 2.63 -11.45 -9.97
C GLY A 71 4.10 -11.28 -9.60
N ALA A 72 5.03 -11.44 -10.55
CA ALA A 72 6.45 -11.20 -10.30
C ALA A 72 6.74 -9.73 -9.96
N LEU A 73 6.10 -8.78 -10.65
CA LEU A 73 6.17 -7.35 -10.33
C LEU A 73 5.65 -7.02 -8.93
N LEU A 74 4.51 -7.62 -8.55
CA LEU A 74 3.91 -7.42 -7.24
C LEU A 74 4.81 -7.98 -6.13
N LEU A 75 5.50 -9.10 -6.37
CA LEU A 75 6.46 -9.66 -5.42
C LEU A 75 7.67 -8.72 -5.23
N GLU A 76 8.26 -8.20 -6.32
CA GLU A 76 9.32 -7.18 -6.26
C GLU A 76 8.88 -5.95 -5.45
N GLN A 77 7.68 -5.44 -5.73
CA GLN A 77 7.17 -4.23 -5.06
C GLN A 77 6.76 -4.47 -3.61
N SER A 78 6.27 -5.67 -3.27
CA SER A 78 5.86 -6.04 -1.91
C SER A 78 7.04 -6.00 -0.94
N ASP A 79 8.21 -6.50 -1.34
CA ASP A 79 9.40 -6.51 -0.49
C ASP A 79 9.92 -5.09 -0.22
N GLU A 80 9.91 -4.25 -1.25
CA GLU A 80 10.28 -2.84 -1.13
C GLU A 80 9.28 -2.07 -0.24
N CYS A 81 7.97 -2.27 -0.49
CA CYS A 81 6.91 -1.62 0.26
C CYS A 81 6.91 -2.05 1.74
N ALA A 82 7.10 -3.34 2.04
CA ALA A 82 7.21 -3.84 3.41
C ALA A 82 8.41 -3.21 4.15
N THR A 83 9.55 -3.11 3.47
CA THR A 83 10.75 -2.47 4.01
C THR A 83 10.52 -0.99 4.30
N GLN A 84 9.93 -0.24 3.36
CA GLN A 84 9.64 1.19 3.56
C GLN A 84 8.57 1.39 4.65
N ARG A 85 7.51 0.59 4.66
CA ARG A 85 6.43 0.65 5.65
C ARG A 85 6.98 0.46 7.07
N SER A 86 7.85 -0.53 7.28
CA SER A 86 8.46 -0.79 8.60
C SER A 86 9.25 0.40 9.18
N ARG A 87 9.71 1.33 8.34
CA ARG A 87 10.49 2.51 8.74
C ARG A 87 9.65 3.72 9.12
N TYR A 88 8.44 3.84 8.58
CA TYR A 88 7.59 5.04 8.74
C TYR A 88 6.26 4.76 9.45
N LEU A 89 5.93 3.48 9.62
CA LEU A 89 4.74 2.96 10.27
C LEU A 89 5.22 1.85 11.22
N THR A 90 5.93 2.27 12.26
CA THR A 90 6.58 1.35 13.21
C THR A 90 5.52 0.57 13.99
N LEU A 91 5.91 -0.62 14.45
CA LEU A 91 5.06 -1.44 15.32
C LEU A 91 4.73 -0.73 16.64
N GLU A 92 5.58 0.17 17.11
CA GLU A 92 5.32 0.96 18.32
C GLU A 92 4.16 1.94 18.11
N THR A 93 4.19 2.69 17.01
CA THR A 93 3.14 3.69 16.74
C THR A 93 1.83 3.05 16.25
N ILE A 94 1.90 1.96 15.47
CA ILE A 94 0.70 1.23 15.03
C ILE A 94 0.14 0.34 16.15
N GLY A 95 0.99 -0.24 16.99
CA GLY A 95 0.58 -1.14 18.07
C GLY A 95 -0.35 -0.46 19.06
N ALA A 96 -0.18 0.85 19.29
CA ALA A 96 -1.07 1.67 20.09
C ALA A 96 -2.51 1.80 19.53
N LEU A 97 -2.69 1.53 18.23
CA LEU A 97 -4.00 1.55 17.54
C LEU A 97 -4.63 0.15 17.43
N SER A 98 -3.89 -0.92 17.77
CA SER A 98 -4.31 -2.30 17.61
C SER A 98 -5.01 -2.84 18.86
N ASN A 99 -6.27 -3.28 18.72
CA ASN A 99 -7.00 -4.04 19.76
C ASN A 99 -6.64 -5.54 19.79
N ILE A 100 -5.62 -5.96 19.03
CA ILE A 100 -5.16 -7.34 18.92
C ILE A 100 -3.90 -7.50 19.77
N ALA A 101 -3.83 -8.56 20.59
CA ALA A 101 -2.66 -8.88 21.40
C ALA A 101 -1.37 -8.85 20.54
N PRO A 102 -0.27 -8.26 21.04
CA PRO A 102 0.92 -8.06 20.23
C PRO A 102 1.46 -9.42 19.74
N VAL A 103 1.39 -9.64 18.43
CA VAL A 103 2.03 -10.77 17.78
C VAL A 103 3.52 -10.45 17.68
N SER A 104 4.35 -11.13 18.47
CA SER A 104 5.79 -11.14 18.25
C SER A 104 6.11 -11.96 17.01
N LEU A 105 6.65 -11.30 15.99
CA LEU A 105 7.32 -12.00 14.90
C LEU A 105 8.66 -12.56 15.42
N PRO A 106 9.02 -13.81 15.09
CA PRO A 106 10.34 -14.33 15.44
C PRO A 106 11.41 -13.44 14.79
N ALA A 107 12.47 -13.14 15.56
CA ALA A 107 13.56 -12.30 15.10
C ALA A 107 14.08 -12.82 13.74
N PRO A 108 14.34 -11.93 12.76
CA PRO A 108 14.90 -12.36 11.49
C PRO A 108 16.21 -13.08 11.77
N ALA A 109 16.31 -14.34 11.35
CA ALA A 109 17.52 -15.13 11.49
C ALA A 109 18.66 -14.37 10.80
N SER A 110 19.57 -13.80 11.59
CA SER A 110 20.81 -13.27 11.08
C SER A 110 21.55 -14.43 10.44
N ARG A 111 21.65 -14.42 9.10
CA ARG A 111 22.52 -15.37 8.42
C ARG A 111 23.94 -15.05 8.89
N HIS A 112 24.44 -15.86 9.83
CA HIS A 112 25.86 -15.94 10.10
C HIS A 112 26.52 -16.34 8.79
N CYS A 113 27.13 -15.38 8.10
CA CYS A 113 28.08 -15.67 7.05
C CYS A 113 29.29 -16.29 7.75
N GLY A 114 29.33 -17.62 7.80
CA GLY A 114 30.47 -18.37 8.29
C GLY A 114 31.68 -18.07 7.41
N SER A 115 32.58 -17.24 7.90
CA SER A 115 33.92 -17.09 7.35
C SER A 115 34.74 -18.31 7.75
N THR A 116 34.75 -19.35 6.91
CA THR A 116 35.88 -20.28 6.87
C THR A 116 37.10 -19.55 6.33
N ARG A 117 38.04 -19.21 7.21
CA ARG A 117 39.46 -19.35 6.93
C ARG A 117 40.25 -19.55 8.22
#